data_AF-A0A6I1MU06-F1
#
_entry.id   AF-A0A6I1MU06-F1
#
_cell.length_a   1.000
_cell.length_b   1.000
_cell.length_c   1.000
_cell.angle_alpha   90.00
_cell.angle_beta   90.00
_cell.angle_gamma   90.00
#
_symmetry.space_group_name_H-M   'P 1'
#
loop_
_entity.id
_entity.type
_entity.pdbx_description
1 polymer ?
#
loop_
_entity_poly.entity_id
_entity_poly.type
_entity_poly.pdbx_seq_one_letter_code
_entity_poly.pdbx_strand_id
1 'polypeptide(L)' 'MSVEVTQSNTEQAEKFQIVDIDFVADILAESHICETADLGTTLVHKVKHPVRGMLIIINTIGSKHIVLPA' A
#
# COMPACT_ATOMS: atom_id res chain seq x y z
N MET A 1 38.11 17.91 -11.87
CA MET A 1 36.73 17.72 -12.35
C MET A 1 36.05 16.83 -11.32
N SER A 2 35.23 17.42 -10.46
CA SER A 2 34.58 16.71 -9.35
C SER A 2 33.17 16.36 -9.78
N VAL A 3 32.86 15.06 -9.89
CA VAL A 3 31.53 14.58 -10.23
C VAL A 3 30.68 14.71 -8.97
N GLU A 4 29.76 15.67 -8.98
CA GLU A 4 28.75 15.81 -7.94
C GLU A 4 27.82 14.59 -8.00
N VAL A 5 27.86 13.78 -6.95
CA VAL A 5 26.92 12.67 -6.76
C VAL A 5 25.54 13.29 -6.56
N THR A 6 24.72 13.27 -7.60
CA THR A 6 23.31 13.64 -7.50
C THR A 6 22.59 12.60 -6.65
N GLN A 7 22.58 12.82 -5.33
CA GLN A 7 21.62 12.15 -4.45
C GLN A 7 20.23 12.62 -4.87
N SER A 8 19.57 11.84 -5.72
CA SER A 8 18.13 11.96 -5.95
C SER A 8 17.43 11.47 -4.70
N ASN A 9 17.37 12.33 -3.68
CA ASN A 9 16.54 12.14 -2.50
C ASN A 9 15.10 12.00 -2.99
N THR A 10 14.63 10.77 -2.96
CA THR A 10 13.27 10.39 -3.34
C THR A 10 12.33 10.84 -2.23
N GLU A 11 12.14 12.16 -2.09
CA GLU A 11 11.20 12.79 -1.15
C GLU A 11 9.74 12.72 -1.66
N GLN A 12 9.39 11.62 -2.33
CA GLN A 12 8.02 11.17 -2.55
C GLN A 12 7.86 9.79 -1.92
N ALA A 13 8.21 9.65 -0.64
CA ALA A 13 7.61 8.61 0.17
C ALA A 13 6.14 9.01 0.41
N GLU A 14 5.28 8.77 -0.57
CA GLU A 14 3.84 8.78 -0.39
C GLU A 14 3.54 7.98 0.88
N LYS A 15 2.89 8.62 1.86
CA LYS A 15 2.70 8.12 3.21
C LYS A 15 2.08 6.73 3.21
N PHE A 16 2.91 5.69 3.23
CA PHE A 16 2.46 4.33 3.47
C PHE A 16 2.11 4.19 4.94
N GLN A 17 0.96 3.59 5.22
CA GLN A 17 0.52 3.32 6.58
C GLN A 17 0.66 1.82 6.83
N ILE A 18 1.50 1.47 7.80
CA ILE A 18 1.53 0.11 8.33
C ILE A 18 0.37 0.02 9.31
N VAL A 19 -0.56 -0.88 9.03
CA VAL A 19 -1.80 -1.04 9.78
C VAL A 19 -1.98 -2.50 10.20
N ASP A 20 -2.71 -2.70 11.28
CA ASP A 20 -3.05 -4.02 11.78
C ASP A 20 -4.12 -4.69 10.90
N ILE A 21 -4.24 -6.02 11.05
CA ILE A 21 -5.15 -6.84 10.26
C ILE A 21 -6.62 -6.43 10.44
N ASP A 22 -7.01 -6.01 11.64
CA ASP A 22 -8.38 -5.60 11.94
C ASP A 22 -8.76 -4.35 11.13
N PHE A 23 -7.85 -3.38 11.05
CA PHE A 23 -8.06 -2.16 10.28
C PHE A 23 -8.15 -2.44 8.78
N VAL A 24 -7.38 -3.42 8.28
CA VAL A 24 -7.50 -3.86 6.88
C VAL A 24 -8.81 -4.58 6.64
N ALA A 25 -9.27 -5.42 7.58
CA ALA A 25 -10.54 -6.10 7.48
C ALA A 25 -11.70 -5.09 7.40
N ASP A 26 -11.67 -4.03 8.22
CA ASP A 26 -12.66 -2.95 8.18
C ASP A 26 -12.64 -2.23 6.83
N ILE A 27 -11.45 -1.82 6.35
CA ILE A 27 -11.32 -1.18 5.04
C ILE A 27 -11.85 -2.08 3.93
N LEU A 28 -11.50 -3.37 3.95
CA LEU A 28 -11.95 -4.33 2.93
C LEU A 28 -13.46 -4.58 3.01
N ALA A 29 -14.07 -4.55 4.19
CA ALA A 29 -15.50 -4.69 4.37
C ALA A 29 -16.28 -3.50 3.76
N GLU A 30 -15.72 -2.30 3.86
CA GLU A 30 -16.33 -1.07 3.33
C GLU A 30 -15.93 -0.73 1.89
N SER A 31 -14.89 -1.38 1.36
CA SER A 31 -14.34 -1.10 0.03
C SER A 31 -14.79 -2.10 -1.03
N HIS A 32 -14.75 -1.66 -2.27
CA HIS A 32 -14.86 -2.55 -3.42
C HIS A 32 -13.48 -2.96 -3.93
N ILE A 33 -13.18 -4.26 -4.00
CA ILE A 33 -11.92 -4.75 -4.56
C ILE A 33 -11.97 -4.65 -6.09
N CYS A 34 -11.09 -3.83 -6.67
CA CYS A 34 -10.97 -3.64 -8.12
C CYS A 34 -10.00 -4.64 -8.75
N GLU A 35 -8.90 -4.92 -8.07
CA GLU A 35 -7.85 -5.80 -8.59
C GLU A 35 -7.19 -6.56 -7.43
N THR A 36 -6.69 -7.75 -7.71
CA THR A 36 -5.89 -8.54 -6.77
C THR A 36 -4.74 -9.20 -7.51
N ALA A 37 -3.54 -9.04 -6.99
CA ALA A 37 -2.32 -9.66 -7.50
C ALA A 37 -1.67 -10.47 -6.39
N ASP A 38 -1.39 -11.74 -6.69
CA ASP A 38 -0.68 -12.66 -5.80
C ASP A 38 0.79 -12.74 -6.24
N LEU A 39 1.70 -12.41 -5.32
CA LEU A 39 3.15 -12.44 -5.50
C LEU A 39 3.81 -13.50 -4.60
N GLY A 40 3.07 -14.57 -4.27
CA GLY A 40 3.53 -15.71 -3.50
C GLY A 40 3.37 -15.50 -1.99
N THR A 41 4.26 -14.70 -1.39
CA THR A 41 4.18 -14.37 0.06
C THR A 41 3.50 -13.03 0.32
N THR A 42 3.10 -12.34 -0.73
CA THR A 42 2.50 -11.01 -0.66
C THR A 42 1.28 -10.96 -1.56
N LEU A 43 0.14 -10.60 -1.00
CA LEU A 43 -1.12 -10.41 -1.71
C LEU A 43 -1.42 -8.92 -1.78
N VAL A 44 -1.55 -8.38 -2.98
CA VAL A 44 -1.80 -6.96 -3.23
C VAL A 44 -3.23 -6.78 -3.72
N HIS A 45 -4.04 -6.01 -3.00
CA HIS A 45 -5.40 -5.64 -3.41
C HIS A 45 -5.44 -4.16 -3.78
N LYS A 46 -5.95 -3.86 -4.98
CA LYS A 46 -6.38 -2.50 -5.31
C LYS A 46 -7.85 -2.38 -4.98
N VAL A 47 -8.21 -1.44 -4.12
CA VAL A 47 -9.57 -1.27 -3.62
C VAL A 47 -10.05 0.16 -3.79
N LYS A 48 -11.35 0.33 -3.98
CA LYS A 48 -12.02 1.62 -4.02
C LYS A 48 -12.86 1.77 -2.75
N HIS A 49 -12.37 2.60 -1.84
CA HIS A 49 -13.05 2.92 -0.59
C HIS A 49 -13.98 4.14 -0.79
N PRO A 50 -15.21 4.14 -0.27
CA PRO A 50 -16.17 5.23 -0.47
C PRO A 50 -15.68 6.58 0.06
N VAL A 51 -15.01 6.60 1.22
CA VAL A 51 -14.50 7.82 1.87
C VAL A 51 -13.05 8.16 1.51
N ARG A 52 -12.19 7.16 1.29
CA ARG A 52 -10.74 7.32 1.15
C ARG A 52 -10.25 7.30 -0.30
N GLY A 53 -11.14 7.01 -1.26
CA GLY A 53 -10.78 6.92 -2.67
C GLY A 53 -10.12 5.60 -3.02
N MET A 54 -9.18 5.62 -3.96
CA MET A 54 -8.46 4.41 -4.38
C MET A 54 -7.31 4.12 -3.41
N LEU A 55 -7.22 2.87 -2.97
CA LEU A 55 -6.21 2.39 -2.04
C LEU A 55 -5.56 1.12 -2.59
N ILE A 56 -4.29 0.91 -2.28
CA ILE A 56 -3.56 -0.35 -2.48
C ILE A 56 -3.27 -0.93 -1.10
N ILE A 57 -3.75 -2.15 -0.87
CA ILE A 57 -3.55 -2.91 0.35
C ILE A 57 -2.57 -4.03 0.04
N ILE A 58 -1.42 -4.04 0.70
CA ILE A 58 -0.40 -5.07 0.56
C ILE A 58 -0.47 -5.91 1.83
N ASN A 59 -0.86 -7.16 1.68
CA ASN A 59 -0.94 -8.15 2.73
C ASN A 59 0.24 -9.12 2.60
N THR A 60 1.20 -9.01 3.50
CA THR A 60 2.38 -9.89 3.52
C THR A 60 2.17 -10.99 4.55
N ILE A 61 2.45 -12.24 4.17
CA ILE A 61 2.43 -13.40 5.08
C ILE A 61 3.50 -13.16 6.17
N GLY A 62 3.08 -12.66 7.33
CA GLY A 62 3.99 -12.21 8.40
C GLY A 62 3.47 -11.07 9.30
N SER A 63 2.16 -10.81 9.31
CA SER A 63 1.48 -9.94 10.28
C SER A 63 1.59 -8.42 10.05
N LYS A 64 2.06 -7.98 8.88
CA LYS A 64 2.11 -6.55 8.55
C LYS A 64 1.35 -6.28 7.27
N HIS A 65 0.39 -5.36 7.36
CA HIS A 65 -0.35 -4.89 6.21
C HIS A 65 0.05 -3.45 5.92
N ILE A 66 0.20 -3.13 4.64
CA ILE A 66 0.59 -1.79 4.19
C ILE A 66 -0.54 -1.25 3.34
N VAL A 67 -1.02 -0.05 3.69
CA VAL A 67 -2.01 0.67 2.89
C VAL A 67 -1.34 1.88 2.25
N LEU A 68 -1.53 2.00 0.94
CA LEU A 68 -1.02 3.09 0.10
C LEU A 68 -2.20 3.78 -0.60
N PRO A 69 -2.18 5.11 -0.77
CA PRO A 69 -3.06 5.77 -1.74
C PRO A 69 -2.67 5.34 -3.16
N ALA A 70 -3.65 5.26 -4.07
CA ALA A 70 -3.45 4.83 -5.46
C ALA A 70 -3.79 5.91 -6.48
#